data_AF-A0A7X7P6P1-F1
#
_entry.id   AF-A0A7X7P6P1-F1
#
_cell.length_a   1.000
_cell.length_b   1.000
_cell.length_c   1.000
_cell.angle_alpha   90.00
_cell.angle_beta   90.00
_cell.angle_gamma   90.00
#
_symmetry.space_group_name_H-M   'P 1'
#
loop_
_entity.id
_entity.type
_entity.pdbx_description
1 polymer ?
#
loop_
_entity_poly.entity_id
_entity_poly.type
_entity_poly.pdbx_seq_one_letter_code
_entity_poly.pdbx_strand_id
1 'polypeptide(L)'
;MRFSDLGMLKVSNVSKKWTEEEVRLLKKFYPSTISNEKLLKKFSGRNLSSLAHKACKLGIKRGKYLPEDRNGRKWTEDEINMVRAFYGQVEDRWIQDFFPNRSIGAIKRIALKHGPKKKRKKIFSKNPSWTQFEDALLLKHYQDMTIEELTKIFPQRTYDGIRSRMWVLKLKRDKEYLKRTKTGFLWTDEELKILKENFDKPVKELQILLPSRSADAIRGKQRHLV
;
A
#
# COMPACT_ATOMS: atom_id res chain seq x y z
N MET A 1 -50.77 -2.03 -27.60
CA MET A 1 -49.96 -2.76 -26.59
C MET A 1 -49.82 -4.19 -27.10
N ARG A 2 -48.67 -4.80 -27.35
CA ARG A 2 -47.28 -4.56 -26.93
C ARG A 2 -46.31 -4.89 -28.08
N PHE A 3 -45.26 -4.07 -28.19
CA PHE A 3 -43.97 -4.41 -28.80
C PHE A 3 -43.45 -5.71 -28.15
N SER A 4 -42.81 -6.63 -28.85
CA SER A 4 -41.36 -6.70 -29.15
C SER A 4 -41.05 -8.23 -29.22
N ASP A 5 -40.08 -8.82 -29.92
CA ASP A 5 -38.73 -8.41 -30.24
C ASP A 5 -38.17 -9.28 -31.39
N LEU A 6 -37.54 -8.57 -32.31
CA LEU A 6 -36.28 -8.89 -32.99
C LEU A 6 -36.01 -10.34 -33.40
N GLY A 7 -36.15 -10.55 -34.70
CA GLY A 7 -35.48 -11.63 -35.42
C GLY A 7 -33.99 -11.66 -35.07
N MET A 8 -33.56 -12.81 -34.53
CA MET A 8 -32.16 -13.12 -34.33
C MET A 8 -31.49 -13.24 -35.70
N LEU A 9 -30.92 -12.13 -36.18
CA LEU A 9 -29.95 -12.16 -37.27
C LEU A 9 -28.80 -13.06 -36.81
N LYS A 10 -28.77 -14.30 -37.33
CA LYS A 10 -27.57 -15.12 -37.36
C LYS A 10 -26.52 -14.30 -38.09
N VAL A 11 -25.67 -13.60 -37.35
CA VAL A 11 -24.43 -13.03 -37.87
C VAL A 11 -23.61 -14.22 -38.31
N SER A 12 -23.71 -14.55 -39.60
CA SER A 12 -22.94 -15.60 -40.23
C SER A 12 -21.47 -15.24 -39.99
N ASN A 13 -20.82 -16.02 -39.13
CA ASN A 13 -19.39 -15.94 -38.89
C ASN A 13 -18.68 -16.50 -40.12
N VAL A 14 -18.78 -15.78 -41.23
CA VAL A 14 -18.09 -16.09 -42.47
C VAL A 14 -16.61 -15.88 -42.16
N SER A 15 -15.94 -17.00 -41.88
CA SER A 15 -14.49 -17.07 -41.67
C SER A 15 -13.80 -16.42 -42.87
N LYS A 16 -13.43 -15.14 -42.75
CA LYS A 16 -12.67 -14.41 -43.78
C LYS A 16 -11.38 -15.19 -44.04
N LYS A 17 -11.25 -15.76 -45.24
CA LYS A 17 -10.06 -16.52 -45.65
C LYS A 17 -8.82 -15.64 -45.50
N TRP A 18 -7.73 -16.23 -45.03
CA TRP A 18 -6.45 -15.55 -44.88
C TRP A 18 -5.80 -15.36 -46.24
N THR A 19 -5.48 -14.11 -46.61
CA THR A 19 -4.74 -13.86 -47.85
C THR A 19 -3.26 -14.16 -47.65
N GLU A 20 -2.56 -14.40 -48.75
CA GLU A 20 -1.13 -14.68 -48.73
C GLU A 20 -0.32 -13.47 -48.21
N GLU A 21 -0.77 -12.25 -48.53
CA GLU A 21 -0.20 -11.02 -47.97
C GLU A 21 -0.46 -10.88 -46.46
N GLU A 22 -1.66 -11.23 -45.97
CA GLU A 22 -1.92 -11.25 -44.52
C GLU A 22 -0.98 -12.24 -43.81
N VAL A 23 -0.76 -13.43 -44.39
CA VAL A 23 0.17 -14.41 -43.83
C VAL A 23 1.62 -13.92 -43.85
N ARG A 24 2.05 -13.27 -44.94
CA ARG A 24 3.39 -12.66 -45.06
C ARG A 24 3.60 -11.55 -44.02
N LEU A 25 2.64 -10.65 -43.88
CA LEU A 25 2.65 -9.60 -42.87
C LEU A 25 2.69 -10.21 -41.45
N LEU A 26 1.96 -11.30 -41.22
CA LEU A 26 1.92 -11.95 -39.91
C LEU A 26 3.27 -12.59 -39.57
N LYS A 27 3.90 -13.29 -40.53
CA LYS A 27 5.26 -13.83 -40.36
C LYS A 27 6.29 -12.74 -40.06
N LYS A 28 6.17 -11.58 -40.72
CA LYS A 28 7.11 -10.46 -40.55
C LYS A 28 6.94 -9.73 -39.22
N PHE A 29 5.68 -9.42 -38.86
CA PHE A 29 5.40 -8.47 -37.78
C PHE A 29 4.96 -9.12 -36.47
N TYR A 30 4.45 -10.35 -36.50
CA TYR A 30 4.05 -11.04 -35.27
C TYR A 30 5.22 -11.36 -34.33
N PRO A 31 6.41 -11.81 -34.83
CA PRO A 31 7.63 -11.99 -34.05
C PRO A 31 8.37 -10.71 -33.64
N SER A 32 7.92 -9.54 -34.10
CA SER A 32 8.61 -8.26 -33.87
C SER A 32 8.23 -7.62 -32.53
N THR A 33 8.76 -6.42 -32.25
CA THR A 33 8.47 -5.57 -31.09
C THR A 33 7.60 -4.34 -31.44
N ILE A 34 6.80 -4.35 -32.53
CA ILE A 34 5.70 -3.35 -32.88
C ILE A 34 4.31 -3.42 -32.14
N SER A 35 3.90 -2.41 -31.36
CA SER A 35 2.75 -2.55 -30.41
C SER A 35 1.47 -3.18 -31.00
N ASN A 36 0.58 -3.75 -30.17
CA ASN A 36 -0.66 -4.37 -30.67
C ASN A 36 -1.49 -3.43 -31.54
N GLU A 37 -1.51 -2.12 -31.24
CA GLU A 37 -2.14 -1.10 -32.08
C GLU A 37 -1.46 -0.96 -33.44
N LYS A 38 -0.12 -0.87 -33.47
CA LYS A 38 0.66 -0.80 -34.72
C LYS A 38 0.50 -2.08 -35.54
N LEU A 39 0.37 -3.24 -34.88
CA LEU A 39 0.08 -4.50 -35.54
C LEU A 39 -1.33 -4.47 -36.15
N LEU A 40 -2.37 -4.09 -35.41
CA LEU A 40 -3.74 -4.03 -35.92
C LEU A 40 -3.89 -3.05 -37.09
N LYS A 41 -3.16 -1.92 -37.10
CA LYS A 41 -3.11 -1.00 -38.26
C LYS A 41 -2.60 -1.66 -39.55
N LYS A 42 -1.83 -2.76 -39.45
CA LYS A 42 -1.38 -3.55 -40.61
C LYS A 42 -2.40 -4.58 -41.10
N PHE A 43 -3.48 -4.83 -40.34
CA PHE A 43 -4.50 -5.83 -40.67
C PHE A 43 -5.90 -5.22 -40.57
N SER A 44 -6.38 -4.64 -41.67
CA SER A 44 -7.72 -4.06 -41.74
C SER A 44 -8.81 -5.14 -41.62
N GLY A 45 -9.62 -5.05 -40.57
CA GLY A 45 -10.73 -5.97 -40.32
C GLY A 45 -10.38 -7.30 -39.65
N ARG A 46 -9.19 -7.43 -39.05
CA ARG A 46 -8.83 -8.54 -38.16
C ARG A 46 -8.68 -8.06 -36.72
N ASN A 47 -9.04 -8.89 -35.76
CA ASN A 47 -8.81 -8.63 -34.33
C ASN A 47 -7.61 -9.45 -33.82
N LEU A 48 -7.09 -9.08 -32.64
CA LEU A 48 -5.90 -9.71 -32.05
C LEU A 48 -6.07 -11.22 -31.83
N SER A 49 -7.26 -11.67 -31.46
CA SER A 49 -7.59 -13.08 -31.26
C SER A 49 -7.44 -13.88 -32.56
N SER A 50 -7.91 -13.32 -33.68
CA SER A 50 -7.77 -13.93 -35.01
C SER A 50 -6.29 -14.03 -35.42
N LEU A 51 -5.51 -12.95 -35.20
CA LEU A 51 -4.07 -12.94 -35.48
C LEU A 51 -3.32 -13.98 -34.63
N ALA A 52 -3.65 -14.09 -33.33
CA ALA A 52 -3.02 -15.04 -32.42
C ALA A 52 -3.35 -16.49 -32.77
N HIS A 53 -4.60 -16.78 -33.11
CA HIS A 53 -5.01 -18.11 -33.54
C HIS A 53 -4.29 -18.55 -34.81
N LYS A 54 -4.17 -17.66 -35.81
CA LYS A 54 -3.44 -17.95 -37.04
C LYS A 54 -1.93 -18.08 -36.81
N ALA A 55 -1.33 -17.22 -35.99
CA ALA A 55 0.09 -17.30 -35.65
C ALA A 55 0.42 -18.63 -34.94
N CYS A 56 -0.45 -19.08 -34.03
CA CYS A 56 -0.34 -20.39 -33.38
C CYS A 56 -0.35 -21.53 -34.40
N LYS A 57 -1.30 -21.53 -35.35
CA LYS A 57 -1.36 -22.51 -36.45
C LYS A 57 -0.12 -22.50 -37.35
N LEU A 58 0.58 -21.38 -37.43
CA LEU A 58 1.81 -21.22 -38.21
C LEU A 58 3.09 -21.45 -37.38
N GLY A 59 2.98 -21.79 -36.09
CA GLY A 59 4.13 -21.95 -35.20
C GLY A 59 4.88 -20.66 -34.86
N ILE A 60 4.28 -19.50 -35.15
CA ILE A 60 4.92 -18.18 -35.01
C ILE A 60 4.73 -17.68 -33.58
N LYS A 61 5.82 -17.55 -32.83
CA LYS A 61 5.78 -16.96 -31.49
C LYS A 61 5.73 -15.43 -31.58
N ARG A 62 4.94 -14.81 -30.69
CA ARG A 62 4.89 -13.36 -30.58
C ARG A 62 6.25 -12.82 -30.15
N GLY A 63 6.72 -11.75 -30.78
CA GLY A 63 7.89 -11.02 -30.31
C GLY A 63 7.64 -10.40 -28.94
N LYS A 64 8.69 -10.27 -28.14
CA LYS A 64 8.58 -9.77 -26.76
C LYS A 64 8.29 -8.28 -26.73
N TYR A 65 7.04 -7.88 -26.88
CA TYR A 65 6.56 -6.56 -26.52
C TYR A 65 6.87 -6.24 -25.06
N LEU A 66 7.80 -5.32 -24.84
CA LEU A 66 7.73 -4.48 -23.66
C LEU A 66 6.67 -3.43 -24.01
N PRO A 67 5.48 -3.40 -23.39
CA PRO A 67 4.92 -2.08 -23.12
C PRO A 67 5.99 -1.27 -22.39
N GLU A 68 6.08 0.02 -22.70
CA GLU A 68 7.03 0.97 -22.11
C GLU A 68 6.90 1.08 -20.57
N ASP A 69 5.97 0.32 -19.96
CA ASP A 69 5.73 0.21 -18.54
C ASP A 69 6.11 -1.15 -17.91
N ARG A 70 7.04 -1.95 -18.47
CA ARG A 70 7.36 -3.28 -17.89
C ARG A 70 7.76 -3.26 -16.40
N ASN A 71 8.06 -2.11 -15.81
CA ASN A 71 8.18 -1.94 -14.35
C ASN A 71 6.86 -2.19 -13.60
N GLY A 72 5.70 -1.94 -14.21
CA GLY A 72 4.37 -2.23 -13.64
C GLY A 72 3.91 -3.69 -13.73
N ARG A 73 4.68 -4.59 -14.39
CA ARG A 73 4.40 -6.04 -14.41
C ARG A 73 5.24 -6.83 -13.42
N LYS A 74 6.51 -6.47 -13.26
CA LYS A 74 7.36 -7.10 -12.25
C LYS A 74 6.94 -6.57 -10.89
N TRP A 75 6.70 -7.47 -9.96
CA TRP A 75 6.54 -7.09 -8.57
C TRP A 75 7.94 -6.86 -8.02
N THR A 76 8.21 -5.67 -7.46
CA THR A 76 9.45 -5.43 -6.72
C THR A 76 9.43 -6.24 -5.43
N GLU A 77 10.60 -6.48 -4.85
CA GLU A 77 10.68 -7.18 -3.57
C GLU A 77 9.88 -6.45 -2.48
N ASP A 78 9.86 -5.11 -2.51
CA ASP A 78 9.07 -4.29 -1.60
C ASP A 78 7.56 -4.46 -1.81
N GLU A 79 7.09 -4.46 -3.07
CA GLU A 79 5.68 -4.72 -3.37
C GLU A 79 5.26 -6.13 -2.92
N ILE A 80 6.13 -7.14 -3.12
CA ILE A 80 5.89 -8.51 -2.64
C ILE A 80 5.84 -8.54 -1.12
N ASN A 81 6.77 -7.86 -0.44
CA ASN A 81 6.82 -7.79 1.02
C ASN A 81 5.60 -7.09 1.61
N MET A 82 5.07 -6.05 0.96
CA MET A 82 3.83 -5.39 1.37
C MET A 82 2.64 -6.35 1.27
N VAL A 83 2.46 -7.04 0.13
CA VAL A 83 1.40 -8.06 0.01
C VAL A 83 1.56 -9.16 1.06
N ARG A 84 2.79 -9.65 1.29
CA ARG A 84 3.06 -10.67 2.32
C ARG A 84 2.74 -10.20 3.73
N ALA A 85 2.97 -8.93 4.02
CA ALA A 85 2.73 -8.36 5.34
C ALA A 85 1.23 -8.20 5.60
N PHE A 86 0.44 -7.68 4.64
CA PHE A 86 -0.94 -7.27 4.92
C PHE A 86 -2.01 -8.25 4.42
N TYR A 87 -1.70 -9.12 3.46
CA TYR A 87 -2.69 -10.04 2.90
C TYR A 87 -3.22 -11.02 3.96
N GLY A 88 -4.53 -10.99 4.20
CA GLY A 88 -5.21 -11.77 5.24
C GLY A 88 -5.23 -11.12 6.62
N GLN A 89 -4.63 -9.93 6.80
CA GLN A 89 -4.74 -9.12 8.03
C GLN A 89 -5.72 -7.95 7.85
N VAL A 90 -5.80 -7.40 6.64
CA VAL A 90 -6.66 -6.27 6.27
C VAL A 90 -7.47 -6.61 5.02
N GLU A 91 -8.45 -5.77 4.68
CA GLU A 91 -9.24 -5.93 3.46
C GLU A 91 -8.40 -5.77 2.20
N ASP A 92 -8.66 -6.58 1.18
CA ASP A 92 -7.96 -6.54 -0.11
C ASP A 92 -7.98 -5.16 -0.77
N ARG A 93 -9.07 -4.39 -0.56
CA ARG A 93 -9.26 -3.04 -1.11
C ARG A 93 -8.29 -2.05 -0.46
N TRP A 94 -8.04 -2.17 0.84
CA TRP A 94 -7.06 -1.33 1.54
C TRP A 94 -5.64 -1.60 1.03
N ILE A 95 -5.30 -2.85 0.72
CA ILE A 95 -4.01 -3.22 0.10
C ILE A 95 -3.91 -2.63 -1.31
N GLN A 96 -5.02 -2.54 -2.04
CA GLN A 96 -5.09 -1.98 -3.38
C GLN A 96 -4.79 -0.47 -3.41
N ASP A 97 -5.12 0.28 -2.36
CA ASP A 97 -4.85 1.72 -2.28
C ASP A 97 -3.35 2.04 -2.38
N PHE A 98 -2.48 1.12 -1.93
CA PHE A 98 -1.02 1.23 -2.06
C PHE A 98 -0.52 0.87 -3.46
N PHE A 99 -1.36 0.23 -4.28
CA PHE A 99 -1.04 -0.24 -5.60
C PHE A 99 -2.14 0.12 -6.61
N PRO A 100 -2.33 1.42 -6.91
CA PRO A 100 -3.41 1.86 -7.80
C PRO A 100 -3.32 1.24 -9.20
N ASN A 101 -2.12 0.84 -9.62
CA ASN A 101 -1.85 0.18 -10.90
C ASN A 101 -1.97 -1.36 -10.84
N ARG A 102 -2.33 -1.95 -9.70
CA ARG A 102 -2.48 -3.40 -9.52
C ARG A 102 -3.94 -3.72 -9.19
N SER A 103 -4.47 -4.74 -9.87
CA SER A 103 -5.80 -5.25 -9.52
C SER A 103 -5.75 -6.11 -8.26
N ILE A 104 -6.88 -6.19 -7.54
CA ILE A 104 -7.05 -7.14 -6.42
C ILE A 104 -6.69 -8.57 -6.84
N GLY A 105 -7.08 -8.98 -8.06
CA GLY A 105 -6.70 -10.29 -8.60
C GLY A 105 -5.19 -10.48 -8.75
N ALA A 106 -4.44 -9.42 -9.04
CA ALA A 106 -2.98 -9.46 -9.07
C ALA A 106 -2.36 -9.58 -7.67
N ILE A 107 -2.90 -8.85 -6.70
CA ILE A 107 -2.52 -8.93 -5.28
C ILE A 107 -2.72 -10.36 -4.77
N LYS A 108 -3.91 -10.95 -4.98
CA LYS A 108 -4.23 -12.35 -4.61
C LYS A 108 -3.24 -13.34 -5.20
N ARG A 109 -2.91 -13.19 -6.48
CA ARG A 109 -1.96 -14.07 -7.18
C ARG A 109 -0.56 -14.01 -6.57
N ILE A 110 -0.09 -12.83 -6.20
CA ILE A 110 1.22 -12.67 -5.55
C ILE A 110 1.20 -13.19 -4.13
N ALA A 111 0.12 -12.95 -3.38
CA ALA A 111 -0.05 -13.54 -2.07
C ALA A 111 -0.06 -15.07 -2.12
N LEU A 112 -0.69 -15.68 -3.13
CA LEU A 112 -0.65 -17.14 -3.30
C LEU A 112 0.75 -17.65 -3.66
N LYS A 113 1.49 -16.89 -4.48
CA LYS A 113 2.81 -17.28 -4.98
C LYS A 113 3.94 -17.06 -3.96
N HIS A 114 3.91 -15.95 -3.24
CA HIS A 114 4.99 -15.47 -2.36
C HIS A 114 4.53 -15.27 -0.91
N GLY A 115 3.24 -15.44 -0.61
CA GLY A 115 2.69 -15.33 0.73
C GLY A 115 3.24 -16.39 1.69
N PRO A 116 3.10 -16.16 3.00
CA PRO A 116 3.49 -17.15 3.99
C PRO A 116 2.66 -18.44 3.80
N LYS A 117 3.33 -19.55 3.46
CA LYS A 117 2.73 -20.88 3.50
C LYS A 117 2.39 -21.23 4.95
N LYS A 118 1.17 -20.89 5.36
CA LYS A 118 0.39 -21.34 6.53
C LYS A 118 -0.46 -20.15 6.99
N LYS A 119 -1.73 -20.40 7.31
CA LYS A 119 -2.48 -19.53 8.23
C LYS A 119 -1.66 -19.48 9.51
N ARG A 120 -0.85 -18.43 9.69
CA ARG A 120 -0.17 -18.19 10.96
C ARG A 120 -1.30 -18.06 11.98
N LYS A 121 -1.34 -18.98 12.94
CA LYS A 121 -2.29 -18.94 14.06
C LYS A 121 -2.30 -17.50 14.57
N LYS A 122 -3.50 -16.98 14.86
CA LYS A 122 -3.70 -15.71 15.57
C LYS A 122 -2.97 -15.80 16.91
N ILE A 123 -1.67 -15.56 16.90
CA ILE A 123 -0.88 -15.35 18.08
C ILE A 123 -0.66 -13.86 18.03
N PHE A 124 -1.59 -13.14 18.65
CA PHE A 124 -1.35 -11.79 19.13
C PHE A 124 -0.15 -11.88 20.08
N SER A 125 1.08 -11.87 19.55
CA SER A 125 2.22 -11.55 20.38
C SER A 125 2.02 -10.10 20.78
N LYS A 126 2.03 -9.81 22.09
CA LYS A 126 1.86 -8.44 22.62
C LYS A 126 2.85 -7.42 22.05
N ASN A 127 3.89 -7.86 21.33
CA ASN A 127 4.75 -7.03 20.48
C ASN A 127 5.12 -7.80 19.18
N PRO A 128 4.44 -7.57 18.04
CA PRO A 128 4.86 -8.13 16.76
C PRO A 128 6.27 -7.62 16.40
N SER A 129 7.12 -8.44 15.77
CA SER A 129 8.40 -7.96 15.23
C SER A 129 8.15 -6.86 14.20
N TRP A 130 8.96 -5.79 14.20
CA TRP A 130 8.93 -4.76 13.16
C TRP A 130 9.33 -5.34 11.81
N THR A 131 8.52 -5.10 10.78
CA THR A 131 8.79 -5.53 9.41
C THR A 131 9.65 -4.50 8.67
N GLN A 132 10.40 -4.94 7.66
CA GLN A 132 11.18 -4.03 6.80
C GLN A 132 10.31 -2.96 6.13
N PHE A 133 9.05 -3.28 5.84
CA PHE A 133 8.09 -2.31 5.31
C PHE A 133 7.70 -1.25 6.33
N GLU A 134 7.43 -1.65 7.57
CA GLU A 134 7.14 -0.68 8.63
C GLU A 134 8.34 0.25 8.87
N ASP A 135 9.56 -0.26 8.76
CA ASP A 135 10.77 0.57 8.80
C ASP A 135 10.84 1.53 7.61
N ALA A 136 10.56 1.06 6.39
CA ALA A 136 10.55 1.90 5.19
C ALA A 136 9.44 2.98 5.25
N LEU A 137 8.26 2.62 5.74
CA LEU A 137 7.14 3.54 5.94
C LEU A 137 7.49 4.59 7.00
N LEU A 138 8.15 4.17 8.09
CA LEU A 138 8.62 5.06 9.14
C LEU A 138 9.70 6.01 8.59
N LEU A 139 10.69 5.49 7.86
CA LEU A 139 11.73 6.28 7.17
C LEU A 139 11.17 7.28 6.17
N LYS A 140 10.04 6.97 5.53
CA LYS A 140 9.39 7.87 4.58
C LYS A 140 8.65 9.02 5.28
N HIS A 141 8.02 8.77 6.42
CA HIS A 141 7.08 9.71 7.03
C HIS A 141 7.55 10.33 8.35
N TYR A 142 8.66 9.86 8.94
CA TYR A 142 9.09 10.33 10.27
C TYR A 142 9.46 11.81 10.32
N GLN A 143 9.78 12.45 9.20
CA GLN A 143 10.11 13.89 9.08
C GLN A 143 8.92 14.78 8.71
N ASP A 144 7.75 14.18 8.47
CA ASP A 144 6.58 14.91 7.99
C ASP A 144 5.35 14.70 8.86
N MET A 145 5.34 13.65 9.69
CA MET A 145 4.21 13.31 10.56
C MET A 145 4.62 13.25 12.03
N THR A 146 3.76 13.73 12.90
CA THR A 146 3.82 13.53 14.36
C THR A 146 3.69 12.04 14.70
N ILE A 147 4.08 11.62 15.90
CA ILE A 147 3.94 10.20 16.27
C ILE A 147 2.46 9.82 16.35
N GLU A 148 1.61 10.75 16.78
CA GLU A 148 0.16 10.66 16.81
C GLU A 148 -0.40 10.40 15.41
N GLU A 149 0.06 11.14 14.40
CA GLU A 149 -0.31 10.88 13.00
C GLU A 149 0.23 9.55 12.49
N LEU A 150 1.46 9.18 12.87
CA LEU A 150 2.04 7.88 12.53
C LEU A 150 1.18 6.74 13.12
N THR A 151 0.69 6.83 14.36
CA THR A 151 -0.17 5.77 14.94
C THR A 151 -1.43 5.49 14.13
N LYS A 152 -1.95 6.47 13.38
CA LYS A 152 -3.11 6.28 12.49
C LYS A 152 -2.78 5.43 11.27
N ILE A 153 -1.53 5.49 10.77
CA ILE A 153 -1.06 4.70 9.62
C ILE A 153 -0.35 3.40 10.04
N PHE A 154 -0.05 3.24 11.33
CA PHE A 154 0.46 2.00 11.93
C PHE A 154 -0.58 1.42 12.92
N PRO A 155 -1.73 0.88 12.46
CA PRO A 155 -2.85 0.52 13.33
C PRO A 155 -2.54 -0.60 14.34
N GLN A 156 -1.46 -1.36 14.12
CA GLN A 156 -0.98 -2.39 15.04
C GLN A 156 0.17 -1.91 15.95
N ARG A 157 0.57 -0.64 15.88
CA ARG A 157 1.66 -0.07 16.67
C ARG A 157 1.13 1.01 17.60
N THR A 158 1.53 0.93 18.85
CA THR A 158 1.28 1.99 19.83
C THR A 158 2.24 3.15 19.60
N TYR A 159 1.90 4.31 20.15
CA TYR A 159 2.78 5.48 20.22
C TYR A 159 4.20 5.09 20.69
N ASP A 160 4.28 4.39 21.82
CA ASP A 160 5.55 3.95 22.40
C ASP A 160 6.28 2.92 21.54
N GLY A 161 5.53 2.08 20.81
CA GLY A 161 6.10 1.15 19.84
C GLY A 161 6.81 1.89 18.71
N ILE A 162 6.14 2.87 18.08
CA ILE A 162 6.70 3.68 16.99
C ILE A 162 7.92 4.46 17.48
N ARG A 163 7.79 5.13 18.63
CA ARG A 163 8.87 5.86 19.28
C ARG A 163 10.10 4.98 19.54
N SER A 164 9.89 3.82 20.14
CA SER A 164 10.96 2.86 20.43
C SER A 164 11.63 2.39 19.15
N ARG A 165 10.87 2.19 18.08
CA ARG A 165 11.45 1.81 16.79
C ARG A 165 12.29 2.90 16.17
N MET A 166 11.82 4.14 16.19
CA MET A 166 12.62 5.28 15.71
C MET A 166 13.96 5.38 16.44
N TRP A 167 13.98 5.09 17.74
CA TRP A 167 15.22 5.05 18.52
C TRP A 167 16.15 3.91 18.08
N VAL A 168 15.61 2.70 17.88
CA VAL A 168 16.38 1.54 17.37
C VAL A 168 16.96 1.82 15.98
N LEU A 169 16.19 2.47 15.10
CA LEU A 169 16.62 2.87 13.75
C LEU A 169 17.50 4.14 13.76
N LYS A 170 17.78 4.73 14.93
CA LYS A 170 18.59 5.94 15.11
C LYS A 170 18.09 7.14 14.30
N LEU A 171 16.78 7.26 14.11
CA LEU A 171 16.16 8.34 13.35
C LEU A 171 16.17 9.64 14.17
N LYS A 172 16.63 10.73 13.55
CA LYS A 172 16.67 12.07 14.15
C LYS A 172 15.71 12.99 13.41
N ARG A 173 14.90 13.75 14.13
CA ARG A 173 13.93 14.68 13.55
C ARG A 173 14.52 16.08 13.46
N ASP A 174 14.27 16.75 12.34
CA ASP A 174 14.87 18.05 12.04
C ASP A 174 13.98 19.18 12.55
N LYS A 175 12.66 19.05 12.34
CA LYS A 175 11.66 20.06 12.71
C LYS A 175 11.29 19.93 14.19
N GLU A 176 11.29 21.05 14.91
CA GLU A 176 11.08 21.07 16.38
C GLU A 176 9.70 20.56 16.80
N TYR A 177 8.64 20.90 16.06
CA TYR A 177 7.27 20.44 16.33
C TYR A 177 7.09 18.92 16.18
N LEU A 178 8.00 18.26 15.47
CA LEU A 178 8.01 16.79 15.36
C LEU A 178 8.78 16.15 16.49
N LYS A 179 9.69 16.88 17.15
CA LYS A 179 10.35 16.36 18.35
C LYS A 179 9.31 16.31 19.46
N ARG A 180 9.47 15.34 20.36
CA ARG A 180 8.67 15.35 21.59
C ARG A 180 8.94 16.68 22.27
N THR A 181 7.89 17.46 22.48
CA THR A 181 7.97 18.66 23.30
C THR A 181 8.63 18.27 24.63
N LYS A 182 9.74 18.92 24.96
CA LYS A 182 10.34 18.82 26.30
C LYS A 182 9.41 19.35 27.39
N THR A 183 8.19 19.80 27.05
CA THR A 183 7.15 20.15 28.02
C THR A 183 6.92 19.00 28.99
N GLY A 184 6.99 17.71 28.59
CA GLY A 184 6.95 16.60 29.57
C GLY A 184 8.04 16.64 30.66
N PHE A 185 9.15 17.35 30.42
CA PHE A 185 10.29 17.53 31.33
C PHE A 185 10.33 18.91 32.02
N LEU A 186 9.89 19.96 31.32
CA LEU A 186 9.91 21.35 31.80
C LEU A 186 8.49 21.80 32.10
N TRP A 187 8.25 22.22 33.35
CA TRP A 187 6.99 22.82 33.75
C TRP A 187 6.93 24.26 33.23
N THR A 188 5.85 24.62 32.52
CA THR A 188 5.65 26.02 32.13
C THR A 188 5.23 26.86 33.33
N ASP A 189 5.35 28.18 33.23
CA ASP A 189 4.94 29.09 34.30
C ASP A 189 3.43 28.98 34.58
N GLU A 190 2.61 28.73 33.55
CA GLU A 190 1.18 28.48 33.69
C GLU A 190 0.90 27.17 34.43
N GLU A 191 1.60 26.08 34.09
CA GLU A 191 1.44 24.80 34.77
C GLU A 191 1.91 24.86 36.23
N LEU A 192 2.98 25.62 36.52
CA LEU A 192 3.45 25.89 37.87
C LEU A 192 2.44 26.72 38.65
N LYS A 193 1.83 27.73 38.02
CA LYS A 193 0.79 28.55 38.62
C LYS A 193 -0.44 27.70 38.97
N ILE A 194 -0.94 26.91 38.02
CA ILE A 194 -2.07 25.98 38.24
C ILE A 194 -1.76 25.01 39.38
N LEU A 195 -0.55 24.44 39.42
CA LEU A 195 -0.16 23.49 40.46
C LEU A 195 -0.05 24.15 41.85
N LYS A 196 0.46 25.38 41.93
CA LYS A 196 0.56 26.14 43.20
C LYS A 196 -0.82 26.58 43.72
N GLU A 197 -1.70 27.04 42.84
CA GLU A 197 -3.05 27.50 43.20
C GLU A 197 -4.00 26.37 43.58
N ASN A 198 -3.69 25.13 43.20
CA ASN A 198 -4.52 23.94 43.44
C ASN A 198 -3.76 22.85 44.22
N PHE A 199 -2.74 23.23 45.01
CA PHE A 199 -1.79 22.30 45.61
C PHE A 199 -2.45 21.26 46.54
N ASP A 200 -3.55 21.64 47.18
CA ASP A 200 -4.37 20.85 48.10
C ASP A 200 -5.29 19.83 47.42
N LYS A 201 -5.50 19.96 46.11
CA LYS A 201 -6.40 19.08 45.36
C LYS A 201 -5.83 17.67 45.17
N PRO A 202 -6.69 16.64 45.11
CA PRO A 202 -6.24 15.29 44.80
C PRO A 202 -5.64 15.24 43.40
N VAL A 203 -4.61 14.40 43.22
CA VAL A 203 -3.88 14.25 41.95
C VAL A 203 -4.79 13.95 40.76
N LYS A 204 -5.92 13.25 40.99
CA LYS A 204 -6.92 12.97 39.95
C LYS A 204 -7.58 14.24 39.42
N GLU A 205 -7.85 15.23 40.27
CA GLU A 205 -8.41 16.52 39.85
C GLU A 205 -7.34 17.40 39.20
N LEU A 206 -6.11 17.39 39.73
CA LEU A 206 -4.97 18.06 39.11
C LEU A 206 -4.65 17.53 37.71
N GLN A 207 -4.89 16.24 37.46
CA GLN A 207 -4.71 15.64 36.14
C GLN A 207 -5.72 16.13 35.11
N ILE A 208 -6.90 16.60 35.55
CA ILE A 208 -7.88 17.25 34.68
C ILE A 208 -7.40 18.67 34.32
N LEU A 209 -6.84 19.40 35.30
CA LEU A 209 -6.31 20.75 35.11
C LEU A 209 -4.98 20.78 34.33
N LEU A 210 -4.22 19.67 34.40
CA LEU A 210 -2.94 19.49 33.74
C LEU A 210 -3.01 18.27 32.80
N PRO A 211 -3.82 18.33 31.71
CA PRO A 211 -4.10 17.16 30.87
C PRO A 211 -2.86 16.62 30.15
N SER A 212 -1.80 17.43 30.05
CA SER A 212 -0.51 17.05 29.49
C SER A 212 0.44 16.39 30.51
N ARG A 213 0.01 16.23 31.78
CA ARG A 213 0.83 15.66 32.87
C ARG A 213 0.27 14.34 33.35
N SER A 214 1.16 13.37 33.57
CA SER A 214 0.78 12.13 34.27
C SER A 214 0.63 12.39 35.77
N ALA A 215 -0.18 11.58 36.44
CA ALA A 215 -0.29 11.59 37.90
C ALA A 215 1.08 11.47 38.60
N ASP A 216 2.02 10.71 38.01
CA ASP A 216 3.38 10.57 38.53
C ASP A 216 4.21 11.85 38.38
N ALA A 217 4.08 12.55 37.26
CA ALA A 217 4.76 13.83 37.03
C ALA A 217 4.26 14.91 37.99
N ILE A 218 2.94 14.97 38.24
CA ILE A 218 2.30 15.89 39.19
C ILE A 218 2.81 15.61 40.60
N ARG A 219 2.73 14.36 41.06
CA ARG A 219 3.25 13.95 42.39
C ARG A 219 4.74 14.26 42.54
N GLY A 220 5.52 13.99 41.49
CA GLY A 220 6.94 14.32 41.45
C GLY A 220 7.20 15.81 41.65
N LYS A 221 6.43 16.66 40.97
CA LYS A 221 6.61 18.11 41.09
C LYS A 221 6.12 18.67 42.42
N GLN A 222 5.00 18.18 42.96
CA GLN A 222 4.51 18.60 44.28
C GLN A 222 5.57 18.39 45.37
N ARG A 223 6.27 17.24 45.36
CA ARG A 223 7.37 16.94 46.31
C ARG A 223 8.54 17.91 46.24
N HIS A 224 8.76 18.58 45.11
CA HIS A 224 9.86 19.54 44.92
C HIS A 224 9.42 21.00 45.08
N LEU A 225 8.13 21.25 45.40
CA LEU A 225 7.57 22.58 45.64
C LEU A 225 7.31 22.86 47.14
N VAL A 226 7.48 21.85 47.99
CA VAL A 226 7.52 21.94 49.46
C VAL A 226 8.97 22.04 49.89
#